data_AF-A0A628N4Q0-F1
#
_entry.id   AF-A0A628N4Q0-F1
#
_cell.length_a   1.000
_cell.length_b   1.000
_cell.length_c   1.000
_cell.angle_alpha   90.00
_cell.angle_beta   90.00
_cell.angle_gamma   90.00
#
_symmetry.space_group_name_H-M   'P 1'
#
loop_
_entity.id
_entity.type
_entity.pdbx_description
1 polymer ?
#
loop_
_entity_poly.entity_id
_entity_poly.type
_entity_poly.pdbx_seq_one_letter_code
_entity_poly.pdbx_strand_id
1 'polypeptide(L)' 'MDINKQQLQVLRRIAIANGEQVFQEKDGFRWSEDAGGQVCTAPVKKLVEMNLVRIAKVKGGTILRCAVTQEGSNYLKNK' A
#
# COMPACT_ATOMS: atom_id res chain seq x y z
N MET A 1 -8.86 15.57 6.45
CA MET A 1 -9.05 14.10 6.40
C MET A 1 -7.80 13.47 6.97
N ASP A 2 -7.88 12.90 8.17
CA ASP A 2 -6.74 12.25 8.81
C ASP A 2 -6.83 10.74 8.66
N ILE A 3 -5.72 10.13 8.22
CA ILE A 3 -5.56 8.67 8.27
C ILE A 3 -5.25 8.22 9.70
N ASN A 4 -5.71 7.04 10.08
CA ASN A 4 -5.43 6.48 11.41
C ASN A 4 -3.98 6.00 11.55
N LYS A 5 -3.54 5.68 12.79
CA LYS A 5 -2.15 5.24 13.05
C LYS A 5 -1.73 4.04 12.20
N GLN A 6 -2.62 3.08 11.98
CA GLN A 6 -2.33 1.86 11.20
C GLN A 6 -2.14 2.19 9.71
N GLN A 7 -2.98 3.06 9.15
CA GLN A 7 -2.86 3.54 7.76
C GLN A 7 -1.58 4.35 7.57
N LEU A 8 -1.20 5.18 8.54
CA LEU A 8 0.06 5.93 8.50
C LEU A 8 1.27 4.99 8.52
N GLN A 9 1.25 3.94 9.36
CA GLN A 9 2.30 2.93 9.39
C GLN A 9 2.41 2.20 8.05
N VAL A 10 1.29 1.81 7.45
CA VAL A 10 1.27 1.18 6.12
C VAL A 10 1.80 2.12 5.05
N LEU A 11 1.37 3.38 5.03
CA LEU A 11 1.86 4.39 4.08
C LEU A 11 3.38 4.58 4.20
N ARG A 12 3.90 4.67 5.43
CA ARG A 12 5.34 4.76 5.70
C ARG A 12 6.10 3.50 5.26
N ARG A 13 5.56 2.31 5.54
CA ARG A 13 6.15 1.04 5.09
C ARG A 13 6.35 1.04 3.58
N ILE A 14 5.30 1.35 2.83
CA ILE A 14 5.34 1.40 1.36
C ILE A 14 6.32 2.47 0.88
N ALA A 15 6.39 3.63 1.55
CA ALA A 15 7.33 4.69 1.18
C ALA A 15 8.79 4.25 1.36
N ILE A 16 9.14 3.64 2.49
CA ILE A 16 10.50 3.20 2.81
C ILE A 16 10.96 2.11 1.83
N ALA A 17 10.08 1.18 1.48
CA ALA A 17 10.37 0.11 0.52
C ALA A 17 10.41 0.59 -0.94
N ASN A 18 10.12 1.87 -1.23
CA ASN A 18 9.88 2.38 -2.59
C ASN A 18 8.81 1.57 -3.34
N GLY A 19 7.78 1.17 -2.62
CA GLY A 19 6.73 0.29 -3.08
C GLY A 19 6.90 -1.15 -2.59
N GLU A 20 5.79 -1.74 -2.19
CA GLU A 20 5.67 -3.07 -1.61
C GLU A 20 4.98 -4.02 -2.58
N GLN A 21 5.34 -5.30 -2.52
CA GLN A 21 4.66 -6.33 -3.30
C GLN A 21 3.44 -6.85 -2.52
N VAL A 22 2.30 -6.93 -3.21
CA VAL A 22 1.06 -7.47 -2.66
C VAL A 22 0.47 -8.52 -3.59
N PHE A 23 -0.13 -9.55 -3.01
CA PHE A 23 -0.98 -10.47 -3.73
C PHE A 23 -2.43 -9.99 -3.67
N GLN A 24 -3.13 -10.11 -4.79
CA GLN A 24 -4.57 -9.91 -4.84
C GLN A 24 -5.29 -11.22 -4.49
N GLU A 25 -6.12 -11.17 -3.46
CA GLU A 25 -7.07 -12.24 -3.12
C GLU A 25 -8.48 -11.84 -3.57
N LYS A 26 -9.45 -12.79 -3.54
CA LYS A 26 -10.83 -12.57 -4.02
C LYS A 26 -11.45 -11.25 -3.53
N ASP A 27 -11.21 -10.88 -2.26
CA ASP A 27 -11.81 -9.70 -1.63
C ASP A 27 -10.77 -8.68 -1.11
N GLY A 28 -9.48 -8.85 -1.43
CA GLY A 28 -8.46 -8.09 -0.74
C GLY A 28 -7.02 -8.14 -1.25
N PHE A 29 -6.14 -7.60 -0.41
CA PHE A 29 -4.70 -7.53 -0.62
C PHE A 29 -3.98 -8.07 0.60
N ARG A 30 -2.85 -8.74 0.36
CA ARG A 30 -1.92 -9.18 1.41
C ARG A 30 -0.49 -8.86 1.02
N TRP A 31 0.36 -8.59 2.00
CA TRP A 31 1.79 -8.39 1.76
C TRP A 31 2.42 -9.69 1.26
N SER A 32 3.28 -9.57 0.26
CA SER A 32 3.99 -10.72 -0.33
C SER A 32 5.14 -11.20 0.55
N GLU A 33 5.79 -10.30 1.29
CA GLU A 33 7.02 -10.60 2.05
C GLU A 33 6.78 -11.07 3.49
N ASP A 34 5.58 -10.85 4.04
CA ASP A 34 5.29 -11.30 5.40
C ASP A 34 5.08 -12.83 5.40
N ALA A 35 5.75 -13.57 6.28
CA ALA A 35 5.52 -15.00 6.44
C ALA A 35 4.06 -15.26 6.84
N GLY A 36 3.30 -15.92 5.96
CA GLY A 36 1.84 -16.07 6.12
C GLY A 36 1.01 -14.96 5.47
N GLY A 37 1.64 -13.95 4.87
CA GLY A 37 1.06 -12.87 4.07
C GLY A 37 -0.04 -12.11 4.80
N GLN A 38 0.37 -11.20 5.69
CA GLN A 38 -0.56 -10.38 6.48
C GLN A 38 -1.53 -9.62 5.57
N VAL A 39 -2.83 -9.73 5.87
CA VAL A 39 -3.90 -9.06 5.14
C VAL A 39 -3.79 -7.54 5.35
N CYS A 40 -3.67 -6.79 4.27
CA CYS A 40 -3.51 -5.33 4.26
C CYS A 40 -4.65 -4.62 3.49
N THR A 41 -5.70 -5.34 3.14
CA THR A 41 -6.85 -4.86 2.36
C THR A 41 -7.43 -3.53 2.86
N ALA A 42 -7.80 -3.45 4.14
CA ALA A 42 -8.50 -2.29 4.70
C ALA A 42 -7.64 -1.01 4.65
N PRO A 43 -6.39 -1.00 5.16
CA PRO A 43 -5.55 0.19 5.08
C PRO A 43 -5.17 0.53 3.63
N VAL A 44 -4.86 -0.46 2.77
CA VAL A 44 -4.47 -0.20 1.39
C VAL A 44 -5.62 0.36 0.56
N LYS A 45 -6.84 -0.20 0.65
CA LYS A 45 -8.02 0.33 -0.06
C LYS A 45 -8.27 1.79 0.30
N LYS A 46 -8.19 2.14 1.59
CA LYS A 46 -8.39 3.54 2.03
C LYS A 46 -7.32 4.48 1.50
N LEU A 47 -6.05 4.06 1.51
CA LEU A 47 -4.96 4.87 0.97
C LEU A 47 -5.07 5.06 -0.55
N VAL A 48 -5.62 4.07 -1.27
CA VAL A 48 -5.92 4.18 -2.71
C VAL A 48 -7.09 5.14 -2.96
N GLU A 49 -8.18 5.03 -2.19
CA GLU A 49 -9.31 5.98 -2.27
C GLU A 49 -8.87 7.43 -2.04
N MET A 50 -7.89 7.63 -1.17
CA MET A 50 -7.32 8.94 -0.87
C MET A 50 -6.20 9.36 -1.82
N ASN A 51 -5.95 8.59 -2.89
CA ASN A 51 -4.88 8.82 -3.86
C ASN A 51 -3.47 8.94 -3.26
N LEU A 52 -3.24 8.41 -2.05
CA LEU A 52 -1.93 8.42 -1.39
C LEU A 52 -1.04 7.26 -1.85
N VAL A 53 -1.65 6.16 -2.30
CA VAL A 53 -0.95 5.01 -2.87
C VAL A 53 -1.66 4.54 -4.14
N ARG A 54 -0.93 3.86 -5.00
CA ARG A 54 -1.44 3.24 -6.22
C ARG A 54 -1.01 1.78 -6.29
N ILE A 55 -1.84 0.95 -6.91
CA ILE A 55 -1.53 -0.47 -7.14
C ILE A 55 -1.39 -0.69 -8.64
N ALA A 56 -0.28 -1.29 -9.05
CA ALA A 56 0.00 -1.61 -10.45
C ALA A 56 0.42 -3.07 -10.60
N LYS A 57 -0.01 -3.71 -11.70
CA LYS A 57 0.47 -5.06 -12.07
C LYS A 57 1.94 -4.99 -12.48
N VAL A 58 2.76 -5.87 -11.94
CA VAL A 58 4.15 -6.04 -12.39
C VAL A 58 4.15 -6.90 -13.66
N LYS A 59 4.97 -6.54 -14.66
CA LYS A 59 5.07 -7.30 -15.92
C LYS A 59 5.45 -8.76 -15.62
N GLY A 60 4.62 -9.70 -16.06
CA GLY A 60 4.94 -11.14 -16.09
C GLY A 60 4.52 -11.97 -14.87
N GLY A 61 3.67 -11.46 -13.97
CA GLY A 61 3.24 -12.25 -12.80
C GLY A 61 1.86 -11.91 -12.25
N THR A 62 1.46 -12.68 -11.21
CA THR A 62 0.25 -12.47 -10.40
C THR A 62 0.45 -11.45 -9.27
N ILE A 63 1.69 -10.94 -9.12
CA ILE A 63 2.09 -9.99 -8.08
C ILE A 63 1.71 -8.57 -8.51
N LEU A 64 1.12 -7.83 -7.59
CA LEU A 64 0.87 -6.40 -7.71
C LEU A 64 1.92 -5.63 -6.91
N ARG A 65 2.28 -4.44 -7.39
CA ARG A 65 3.12 -3.50 -6.64
C ARG A 65 2.24 -2.36 -6.13
N CYS A 66 2.20 -2.21 -4.83
CA CYS A 66 1.62 -1.03 -4.18
C CYS A 66 2.73 0.02 -4.01
N ALA A 67 2.56 1.22 -4.54
CA ALA A 67 3.56 2.28 -4.48
C ALA A 67 2.93 3.58 -4.00
N VAL A 68 3.70 4.38 -3.26
CA VAL A 68 3.26 5.73 -2.83
C VAL A 68 3.18 6.65 -4.04
N THR A 69 2.13 7.47 -4.10
CA THR A 69 1.95 8.51 -5.13
C THR A 69 2.72 9.78 -4.76
N GLN A 70 2.75 10.76 -5.66
CA GLN A 70 3.30 12.07 -5.33
C GLN A 70 2.54 12.72 -4.16
N GLU A 71 1.21 12.58 -4.12
CA GLU A 71 0.36 13.09 -3.03
C GLU A 71 0.66 12.38 -1.71
N GLY A 72 0.83 11.06 -1.72
CA GLY A 72 1.23 10.30 -0.53
C GLY A 72 2.60 10.71 0.01
N SER A 73 3.55 10.99 -0.89
CA SER A 73 4.87 11.50 -0.50
C SER A 73 4.78 12.89 0.13
N ASN A 74 4.00 13.79 -0.47
CA ASN A 74 3.78 15.14 0.07
C ASN A 74 3.06 15.08 1.43
N TYR A 75 2.09 14.19 1.58
CA TYR A 75 1.38 13.97 2.85
C TYR A 75 2.34 13.53 3.97
N LEU A 76 3.28 12.63 3.66
CA LEU A 76 4.30 12.17 4.62
C LEU A 76 5.31 13.27 4.99
N LYS A 77 5.61 14.21 4.09
CA LYS A 77 6.54 15.33 4.36
C LYS A 77 5.92 16.42 5.24
N ASN A 78 4.60 16.56 5.23
CA ASN A 78 3.86 17.59 5.94
C ASN A 78 3.31 17.13 7.31
N LYS A 79 3.71 15.95 7.80
CA LYS A 79 3.26 15.31 9.06
C LYS A 79 4.46 14.90 9.92
#